data_AF-A0A136JVT2-F1
#
_entry.id   AF-A0A136JVT2-F1
#
_cell.length_a   1.000
_cell.length_b   1.000
_cell.length_c   1.000
_cell.angle_alpha   90.00
_cell.angle_beta   90.00
_cell.angle_gamma   90.00
#
_symmetry.space_group_name_H-M   'P 1'
#
loop_
_entity.id
_entity.type
_entity.pdbx_description
1 polymer ?
#
loop_
_entity_poly.entity_id
_entity_poly.type
_entity_poly.pdbx_seq_one_letter_code
_entity_poly.pdbx_strand_id
1 'polypeptide(L)' 'MIDKIVTVPHDAIGARIGSLDHEVMARVDRSLAVFLGIV' A
#
# COMPACT_ATOMS: atom_id res chain seq x y z
N MET A 1 -7.46 0.64 2.46
CA MET A 1 -8.24 -0.56 2.09
C MET A 1 -7.28 -1.51 1.42
N ILE A 2 -6.91 -2.61 2.08
CA ILE A 2 -5.96 -3.61 1.54
C ILE A 2 -6.66 -4.52 0.52
N ASP A 3 -7.97 -4.67 0.64
CA ASP A 3 -8.86 -5.40 -0.27
C ASP A 3 -9.01 -4.77 -1.67
N LYS A 4 -8.45 -3.58 -1.89
CA LYS A 4 -8.58 -2.82 -3.15
C LYS A 4 -7.23 -2.54 -3.83
N ILE A 5 -6.27 -3.43 -3.65
CA ILE A 5 -4.96 -3.28 -4.30
C ILE A 5 -5.09 -3.55 -5.80
N VAL A 6 -4.56 -2.64 -6.60
CA VAL A 6 -4.51 -2.73 -8.05
C VAL A 6 -3.15 -2.29 -8.56
N THR A 7 -2.71 -2.90 -9.66
CA THR A 7 -1.52 -2.46 -10.39
C THR A 7 -1.91 -1.37 -11.38
N VAL A 8 -1.17 -0.26 -11.41
CA VAL A 8 -1.40 0.85 -12.34
C VAL A 8 -0.14 1.16 -13.17
N PRO A 9 -0.28 1.61 -14.42
CA PRO A 9 0.81 2.21 -15.17
C PRO A 9 1.39 3.43 -14.44
N HIS A 10 2.70 3.65 -14.54
CA HIS A 10 3.36 4.76 -13.83
C HIS A 10 2.92 6.14 -14.36
N ASP A 11 2.64 6.25 -15.66
CA ASP A 11 2.14 7.47 -16.29
C ASP A 11 0.69 7.82 -15.89
N ALA A 12 -0.06 6.87 -15.30
CA ALA A 12 -1.36 7.13 -14.71
C ALA A 12 -1.28 7.74 -13.29
N ILE A 13 -0.09 7.83 -12.69
CA ILE A 13 0.11 8.41 -11.35
C ILE A 13 0.14 9.94 -11.46
N GLY A 14 -0.78 10.60 -10.77
CA GLY A 14 -0.85 12.06 -10.71
C GLY A 14 0.19 12.70 -9.78
N ALA A 15 -0.09 13.93 -9.34
CA ALA A 15 0.80 14.67 -8.44
C ALA A 15 0.96 14.00 -7.06
N ARG A 16 2.15 14.13 -6.46
CA ARG A 16 2.44 13.63 -5.11
C ARG A 16 1.65 14.41 -4.06
N ILE A 17 0.88 13.71 -3.25
CA ILE A 17 0.13 14.29 -2.12
C ILE A 17 1.01 14.38 -0.86
N GLY A 18 1.83 13.35 -0.59
CA GLY A 18 2.67 13.28 0.59
C GLY A 18 3.31 11.90 0.79
N SER A 19 3.69 11.59 2.02
CA SER A 19 4.22 10.28 2.45
C SER A 19 3.56 9.87 3.77
N LEU A 20 3.54 8.57 4.03
CA LEU A 20 3.12 8.02 5.32
C LEU A 20 4.34 7.79 6.21
N ASP A 21 4.17 7.99 7.51
CA ASP A 21 5.22 7.73 8.49
C ASP A 21 5.55 6.25 8.59
N HIS A 22 6.75 5.95 9.08
CA HIS A 22 7.27 4.58 9.14
C HIS A 22 6.38 3.64 9.97
N GLU A 23 5.85 4.10 11.11
CA GLU A 23 4.94 3.32 11.95
C GLU A 23 3.65 2.95 11.20
N VAL A 24 3.13 3.88 10.39
CA VAL A 24 1.93 3.64 9.58
C VAL A 24 2.25 2.63 8.49
N MET A 25 3.39 2.75 7.82
CA MET A 25 3.83 1.79 6.80
C MET A 25 4.01 0.38 7.36
N ALA A 26 4.59 0.22 8.56
CA ALA A 26 4.71 -1.08 9.22
C ALA A 26 3.35 -1.75 9.49
N ARG A 27 2.31 -0.96 9.78
CA ARG A 27 0.94 -1.47 9.94
C ARG A 27 0.31 -1.89 8.60
N VAL A 28 0.63 -1.18 7.51
CA VAL A 28 0.22 -1.54 6.15
C VAL A 28 0.86 -2.87 5.75
N ASP A 29 2.17 -3.04 5.96
CA ASP A 29 2.90 -4.26 5.60
C ASP A 29 2.33 -5.48 6.31
N ARG A 30 2.05 -5.39 7.62
CA ARG A 30 1.42 -6.48 8.37
C ARG A 30 0.03 -6.83 7.82
N SER A 31 -0.76 -5.81 7.49
CA SER A 31 -2.11 -6.03 6.95
C SER A 31 -2.05 -6.66 5.55
N LEU A 32 -1.06 -6.28 4.75
CA LEU A 32 -0.81 -6.86 3.44
C LEU A 32 -0.37 -8.33 3.53
N ALA A 33 0.54 -8.65 4.44
CA ALA A 33 0.99 -10.03 4.66
C ALA A 33 -0.17 -10.96 5.02
N VAL A 34 -1.08 -10.52 5.91
CA VAL A 34 -2.29 -11.28 6.25
C VAL A 34 -3.22 -11.44 5.06
N PHE A 35 -3.48 -10.36 4.30
CA PHE A 35 -4.36 -10.41 3.13
C PHE A 35 -3.83 -11.35 2.03
N LEU A 36 -2.51 -11.38 1.82
CA LEU A 36 -1.87 -12.21 0.82
C LEU A 36 -1.56 -13.64 1.31
N GLY A 37 -1.77 -13.94 2.60
CA GLY A 37 -1.45 -15.25 3.18
C GLY A 37 0.05 -15.55 3.30
N ILE A 38 0.90 -14.52 3.37
CA ILE A 38 2.37 -14.62 3.45
C ILE A 38 2.82 -14.65 4.92
N VAL A 39 2.25 -15.57 5.70
CA VAL A 39 2.57 -15.75 7.13
C VAL A 39 3.86 -16.55 7.32
#